data_AF-A0A6L9VXN7-F1
#
_entry.id   AF-A0A6L9VXN7-F1
#
_cell.length_a   1.000
_cell.length_b   1.000
_cell.length_c   1.000
_cell.angle_alpha   90.00
_cell.angle_beta   90.00
_cell.angle_gamma   90.00
#
_symmetry.space_group_name_H-M   'P 1'
#
loop_
_entity.id
_entity.type
_entity.pdbx_description
1 polymer ?
#
loop_
_entity_poly.entity_id
_entity_poly.type
_entity_poly.pdbx_seq_one_letter_code
_entity_poly.pdbx_strand_id
1 'polypeptide(L)'
;MTTGADWIEQARRLLDAVRGPEPTDAATSADHAADCRWCPVCQAAAVVRGERPEVTAALADVLTTAAAALRTFAADAAQHVQPAPEAEDEPAAGAEEPPPQAQRIDIA
;
A
#
# COMPACT_ATOMS: atom_id res chain seq x y z
N MET A 1 4.54 14.04 -13.53
CA MET A 1 5.19 13.83 -12.22
C MET A 1 4.10 13.36 -11.30
N THR A 2 4.18 12.12 -10.80
CA THR A 2 3.17 11.60 -9.86
C THR A 2 3.24 12.42 -8.60
N THR A 3 2.11 12.99 -8.18
CA THR A 3 2.03 13.82 -6.98
C THR A 3 2.26 12.93 -5.75
N GLY A 4 2.75 13.48 -4.64
CA GLY A 4 2.97 12.69 -3.42
C GLY A 4 1.73 11.91 -2.96
N ALA A 5 0.53 12.45 -3.22
CA ALA A 5 -0.74 11.79 -2.92
C ALA A 5 -0.99 10.50 -3.76
N ASP A 6 -0.59 10.48 -5.03
CA ASP A 6 -0.79 9.35 -5.94
C ASP A 6 0.04 8.13 -5.52
N TRP A 7 1.26 8.38 -5.05
CA TRP A 7 2.14 7.34 -4.53
C TRP A 7 1.57 6.73 -3.24
N ILE A 8 1.03 7.54 -2.32
CA ILE A 8 0.49 7.03 -1.04
C ILE A 8 -0.70 6.11 -1.30
N GLU A 9 -1.55 6.49 -2.25
CA GLU A 9 -2.69 5.68 -2.65
C GLU A 9 -2.26 4.36 -3.32
N GLN A 10 -1.22 4.38 -4.15
CA GLN A 10 -0.62 3.17 -4.71
C GLN A 10 -0.01 2.26 -3.63
N ALA A 11 0.64 2.83 -2.62
CA ALA A 11 1.19 2.08 -1.50
C ALA A 11 0.07 1.42 -0.67
N ARG A 12 -1.05 2.11 -0.42
CA ARG A 12 -2.21 1.52 0.27
C ARG A 12 -2.79 0.33 -0.50
N ARG A 13 -3.00 0.49 -1.81
CA ARG A 13 -3.53 -0.59 -2.66
C ARG A 13 -2.61 -1.81 -2.68
N LEU A 14 -1.30 -1.59 -2.68
CA LEU A 14 -0.33 -2.67 -2.57
C LEU A 14 -0.44 -3.40 -1.22
N LEU A 15 -0.56 -2.65 -0.12
CA LEU A 15 -0.73 -3.22 1.23
C LEU A 15 -2.03 -4.03 1.37
N ASP A 16 -3.13 -3.54 0.79
CA ASP A 16 -4.41 -4.27 0.80
C ASP A 16 -4.35 -5.54 -0.05
N ALA A 17 -3.67 -5.48 -1.21
CA ALA A 17 -3.43 -6.68 -2.03
C ALA A 17 -2.58 -7.72 -1.30
N VAL A 18 -1.60 -7.28 -0.49
CA VAL A 18 -0.74 -8.16 0.31
C VAL A 18 -1.49 -8.75 1.51
N ARG A 19 -2.41 -8.01 2.15
CA ARG A 19 -3.21 -8.51 3.27
C ARG A 19 -4.11 -9.69 2.89
N GLY A 20 -4.51 -9.76 1.61
CA GLY A 20 -5.37 -10.83 1.11
C GLY A 20 -6.79 -10.77 1.68
N PRO A 21 -7.72 -11.56 1.13
CA PRO A 21 -9.07 -11.66 1.67
C PRO A 21 -9.07 -12.29 3.07
N GLU A 22 -9.99 -11.86 3.93
CA GLU A 22 -10.25 -12.46 5.25
C GLU A 22 -10.45 -13.98 5.10
N PRO A 23 -9.79 -14.81 5.91
CA PRO A 23 -9.86 -16.26 5.76
C PRO A 23 -11.26 -16.77 6.10
N THR A 24 -12.02 -17.19 5.08
CA THR A 24 -13.28 -17.91 5.26
C THR A 24 -12.98 -19.34 5.74
N ASP A 25 -13.74 -19.80 6.73
CA ASP A 25 -13.47 -20.97 7.57
C ASP A 25 -13.01 -22.27 6.88
N ALA A 26 -12.17 -22.96 7.65
CA ALA A 26 -11.37 -24.17 7.38
C ALA A 26 -12.10 -25.40 6.80
N ALA A 27 -11.43 -26.09 5.89
CA ALA A 27 -11.69 -27.51 5.61
C ALA A 27 -10.38 -28.30 5.39
N THR A 28 -10.16 -29.31 6.25
CA THR A 28 -9.27 -30.49 6.12
C THR A 28 -7.75 -30.34 6.35
N SER A 29 -7.33 -30.52 7.61
CA SER A 29 -5.96 -30.33 8.13
C SER A 29 -4.86 -31.34 7.71
N ALA A 30 -5.16 -32.39 6.94
CA ALA A 30 -4.15 -33.41 6.58
C ALA A 30 -3.46 -33.11 5.23
N ASP A 31 -4.20 -32.69 4.22
CA ASP A 31 -3.63 -32.22 2.94
C ASP A 31 -2.91 -30.86 3.11
N HIS A 32 -3.37 -30.06 4.08
CA HIS A 32 -2.78 -28.76 4.36
C HIS A 32 -1.32 -28.82 4.79
N ALA A 33 -0.79 -29.89 5.41
CA ALA A 33 0.63 -29.90 5.78
C ALA A 33 1.55 -29.88 4.55
N ALA A 34 1.13 -30.47 3.43
CA ALA A 34 1.83 -30.40 2.16
C ALA A 34 1.59 -29.04 1.47
N ASP A 35 0.37 -28.50 1.55
CA ASP A 35 -0.02 -27.21 0.95
C ASP A 35 0.44 -25.98 1.76
N CYS A 36 0.72 -26.14 3.06
CA CYS A 36 1.18 -25.09 3.96
C CYS A 36 2.55 -24.55 3.53
N ARG A 37 3.35 -25.35 2.80
CA ARG A 37 4.63 -24.88 2.24
C ARG A 37 4.44 -23.99 1.00
N TRP A 38 3.27 -24.02 0.36
CA TRP A 38 2.91 -23.22 -0.82
C TRP A 38 1.95 -22.07 -0.51
N CYS A 39 1.22 -22.14 0.61
CA CYS A 39 0.34 -21.07 1.05
C CYS A 39 1.15 -19.86 1.57
N PRO A 40 1.00 -18.65 0.99
CA PRO A 40 1.74 -17.45 1.40
C PRO A 40 1.43 -17.03 2.84
N VAL A 41 0.22 -17.30 3.34
CA VAL A 41 -0.16 -17.02 4.74
C VAL A 41 0.61 -17.92 5.71
N CYS A 42 0.74 -19.21 5.39
CA CYS A 42 1.49 -20.15 6.21
C CYS A 42 3.00 -19.86 6.17
N GLN A 43 3.54 -19.44 5.02
CA GLN A 43 4.92 -18.97 4.92
C GLN A 43 5.15 -17.70 5.77
N ALA A 44 4.24 -16.72 5.69
CA ALA A 44 4.31 -15.53 6.53
C ALA A 44 4.23 -15.88 8.03
N ALA A 45 3.34 -16.79 8.42
CA ALA A 45 3.23 -17.27 9.79
C ALA A 45 4.51 -17.98 10.26
N ALA A 46 5.18 -18.76 9.40
CA ALA A 46 6.45 -19.42 9.74
C ALA A 46 7.59 -18.40 9.95
N VAL A 47 7.63 -17.32 9.15
CA VAL A 47 8.58 -16.21 9.35
C VAL A 47 8.28 -15.45 10.64
N VAL A 48 7.01 -15.17 10.93
CA VAL A 48 6.57 -14.51 12.19
C VAL A 48 6.87 -15.37 13.41
N ARG A 49 6.70 -16.70 13.31
CA ARG A 49 7.05 -17.65 14.38
C ARG A 49 8.56 -17.86 14.55
N GLY A 50 9.38 -17.30 13.66
CA GLY A 50 10.84 -17.44 13.74
C GLY A 50 11.36 -18.82 13.37
N GLU A 51 10.59 -19.63 12.63
CA GLU A 51 11.02 -20.96 12.15
C GLU A 51 12.15 -20.87 11.09
N ARG A 52 12.46 -19.65 10.62
CA ARG A 52 13.51 -19.32 9.66
C ARG A 52 14.37 -18.16 10.18
N PRO A 53 15.26 -18.40 11.16
CA PRO A 53 16.02 -17.33 11.82
C PRO A 53 16.89 -16.52 10.84
N GLU A 54 17.35 -17.13 9.76
CA GLU A 54 18.13 -16.45 8.71
C GLU A 54 17.29 -15.43 7.93
N VAL A 55 16.02 -15.76 7.67
CA VAL A 55 15.08 -14.86 6.97
C VAL A 55 14.65 -13.73 7.89
N THR A 56 14.41 -14.02 9.17
CA THR A 56 14.07 -13.00 10.16
C THR A 56 15.21 -12.00 10.36
N ALA A 57 16.46 -12.46 10.38
CA ALA A 57 17.64 -11.57 10.47
C ALA A 57 17.76 -10.66 9.24
N ALA A 58 17.70 -11.23 8.03
CA ALA A 58 17.74 -10.45 6.79
C ALA A 58 16.58 -9.45 6.70
N LEU A 59 15.38 -9.84 7.16
CA LEU A 59 14.22 -8.96 7.22
C LEU A 59 14.44 -7.80 8.20
N ALA A 60 15.03 -8.06 9.37
CA ALA A 60 15.35 -7.02 10.35
C ALA A 60 16.35 -6.00 9.80
N ASP A 61 17.37 -6.46 9.06
CA ASP A 61 18.33 -5.58 8.40
C ASP A 61 17.63 -4.70 7.35
N VAL A 62 16.80 -5.29 6.48
CA VAL A 62 16.02 -4.56 5.47
C VAL A 62 15.09 -3.53 6.13
N LEU A 63 14.39 -3.89 7.20
CA LEU A 63 13.52 -2.98 7.94
C LEU A 63 14.30 -1.84 8.59
N THR A 64 15.50 -2.12 9.09
CA THR A 64 16.38 -1.11 9.69
C THR A 64 16.84 -0.11 8.63
N THR A 65 17.26 -0.59 7.47
CA THR A 65 17.63 0.26 6.32
C THR A 65 16.45 1.09 5.84
N ALA A 66 15.26 0.49 5.71
CA ALA A 66 14.04 1.19 5.32
C ALA A 66 13.67 2.29 6.32
N ALA A 67 13.75 2.00 7.62
CA ALA A 67 13.48 2.99 8.68
C ALA A 67 14.49 4.15 8.64
N ALA A 68 15.76 3.88 8.32
CA ALA A 68 16.76 4.93 8.14
C ALA A 68 16.44 5.82 6.93
N ALA A 69 16.08 5.23 5.79
CA ALA A 69 15.69 5.96 4.59
C ALA A 69 14.44 6.83 4.83
N LEU A 70 13.42 6.31 5.51
CA LEU A 70 12.21 7.05 5.86
C LEU A 70 12.50 8.24 6.79
N ARG A 71 13.42 8.08 7.76
CA ARG A 71 13.85 9.19 8.62
C ARG A 71 14.55 10.29 7.82
N THR A 72 15.42 9.93 6.88
CA THR A 72 16.06 10.88 5.98
C THR A 72 15.03 11.63 5.13
N PHE A 73 14.08 10.91 4.55
CA PHE A 73 13.00 11.51 3.75
C PHE A 73 12.11 12.44 4.57
N ALA A 74 11.74 12.05 5.80
CA ALA A 74 10.95 12.89 6.70
C ALA A 74 11.70 14.16 7.12
N ALA A 75 13.01 14.06 7.34
CA ALA A 75 13.85 15.22 7.65
C ALA A 75 13.93 16.21 6.48
N ASP A 76 14.02 15.71 5.24
CA ASP A 76 14.01 16.51 4.02
C ASP A 76 12.64 17.22 3.82
N ALA A 77 11.55 16.46 3.96
CA ALA A 77 10.19 17.02 3.85
C ALA A 77 9.92 18.15 4.86
N ALA A 78 10.45 18.05 6.09
CA ALA A 78 10.32 19.08 7.11
C ALA A 78 11.05 20.39 6.76
N GLN A 79 12.14 20.32 5.99
CA GLN A 79 12.90 21.50 5.55
C GLN A 79 12.20 22.27 4.43
N HIS A 80 11.28 21.62 3.69
CA HIS A 80 10.57 22.20 2.56
C HIS A 80 9.20 22.82 2.92
N VAL A 81 8.80 22.80 4.19
CA VAL A 81 7.63 23.55 4.67
C VAL A 81 8.00 25.03 4.79
N GLN A 82 7.91 25.75 3.68
CA GLN A 82 7.89 27.23 3.68
C GLN A 82 6.58 27.70 4.35
N PRO A 83 6.60 28.76 5.19
CA PRO A 83 5.38 29.35 5.71
C PRO A 83 4.50 29.84 4.54
N ALA A 84 3.23 29.42 4.54
CA ALA A 84 2.28 29.78 3.49
C ALA A 84 2.02 31.31 3.52
N PRO A 85 2.10 32.02 2.39
CA PRO A 85 1.54 33.36 2.29
C PRO A 85 0.01 33.29 2.38
N GLU A 86 -0.58 34.19 3.17
CA GLU A 86 -2.02 34.35 3.35
C GLU A 86 -2.68 34.63 1.98
N ALA A 87 -3.53 33.70 1.54
CA ALA A 87 -4.27 33.83 0.29
C ALA A 87 -5.52 34.69 0.54
N GLU A 88 -5.59 35.85 -0.11
CA GLU A 88 -6.79 36.66 -0.21
C GLU A 88 -7.85 35.92 -1.05
N ASP A 89 -9.05 35.80 -0.49
CA ASP A 89 -10.24 35.21 -1.13
C ASP A 89 -10.69 36.07 -2.33
N GLU A 90 -10.58 35.54 -3.56
CA GLU A 90 -11.35 36.01 -4.71
C GLU A 90 -12.30 34.89 -5.21
N PRO A 91 -13.58 35.21 -5.52
CA PRO A 91 -14.58 34.21 -5.85
C PRO A 91 -14.46 33.72 -7.30
N ALA A 92 -14.34 32.40 -7.47
CA ALA A 92 -14.34 31.74 -8.78
C ALA A 92 -15.72 31.83 -9.44
N ALA A 93 -15.80 32.59 -10.55
CA ALA A 93 -16.93 32.60 -11.45
C ALA A 93 -17.12 31.22 -12.10
N GLY A 94 -18.37 30.75 -12.11
CA GLY A 94 -18.77 29.41 -12.55
C GLY A 94 -18.37 29.07 -13.98
N ALA A 95 -17.75 27.91 -14.14
CA ALA A 95 -17.67 27.19 -15.39
C ALA A 95 -18.63 25.99 -15.30
N GLU A 96 -19.71 26.06 -16.08
CA GLU A 96 -20.69 24.98 -16.21
C GLU A 96 -20.05 23.82 -17.00
N GLU A 97 -19.85 22.68 -16.35
CA GLU A 97 -19.26 21.49 -16.96
C GLU A 97 -20.32 20.78 -17.82
N PRO A 98 -20.05 20.48 -19.11
CA PRO A 98 -21.02 19.79 -19.95
C PRO A 98 -21.23 18.33 -19.47
N PRO A 99 -22.45 17.79 -19.56
CA PRO A 99 -22.77 16.48 -18.98
C PRO A 99 -21.99 15.34 -19.65
N PRO A 100 -21.63 14.28 -18.90
CA PRO A 100 -20.83 13.17 -19.41
C PRO A 100 -21.59 12.40 -20.49
N GLN A 101 -20.95 12.21 -21.66
CA GLN A 101 -21.53 11.44 -22.75
C GLN A 101 -21.32 9.94 -22.52
N ALA A 102 -22.40 9.22 -22.24
CA ALA A 102 -22.39 7.77 -22.12
C ALA A 102 -22.28 7.11 -23.51
N GLN A 103 -21.23 6.32 -23.73
CA GLN A 103 -21.03 5.56 -24.96
C GLN A 103 -21.88 4.28 -24.91
N ARG A 104 -22.84 4.16 -25.83
CA ARG A 104 -23.66 2.95 -25.98
C ARG A 104 -22.91 1.95 -26.86
N ILE A 105 -22.79 0.72 -26.35
CA ILE A 105 -22.27 -0.42 -27.10
C ILE A 105 -23.45 -1.36 -27.35
N ASP A 106 -23.77 -1.60 -28.61
CA ASP A 106 -24.79 -2.56 -29.00
C ASP A 106 -24.20 -3.98 -28.93
N ILE A 107 -24.90 -4.89 -28.25
CA ILE A 107 -24.56 -6.32 -28.19
C ILE A 107 -25.51 -7.03 -29.16
N ALA A 108 -24.93 -7.67 -30.18
CA ALA A 108 -25.63 -8.47 -31.19
C ALA A 108 -26.01 -9.87 -30.68
#